data_AF-A0A1C5LCQ9-F1
#
_entry.id   AF-A0A1C5LCQ9-F1
#
_cell.length_a   1.000
_cell.length_b   1.000
_cell.length_c   1.000
_cell.angle_alpha   90.00
_cell.angle_beta   90.00
_cell.angle_gamma   90.00
#
_symmetry.space_group_name_H-M   'P 1'
#
loop_
_entity.id
_entity.type
_entity.pdbx_description
1 polymer ?
#
loop_
_entity_poly.entity_id
_entity_poly.type
_entity_poly.pdbx_seq_one_letter_code
_entity_poly.pdbx_strand_id
1 'polypeptide(L)' 'MNPWPMAWFVTAGGKKVKVTECRVAASNGEAPGTVLSTKPLTVACADGAVQLLHVVPEGKKPMDGTSFAAGLRLKAGDTL' A
#
# COMPACT_ATOMS: atom_id res chain seq x y z
N MET A 1 -16.27 -13.85 -2.79
CA MET A 1 -17.05 -12.60 -2.88
C MET A 1 -16.54 -11.72 -1.75
N ASN A 2 -15.96 -10.54 -2.01
CA ASN A 2 -15.55 -9.62 -0.94
C ASN A 2 -16.57 -8.46 -0.88
N PRO A 3 -17.78 -8.68 -0.34
CA PRO A 3 -18.73 -7.61 -0.11
C PRO A 3 -18.29 -6.89 1.17
N TRP A 4 -17.92 -5.62 1.01
CA TRP A 4 -17.97 -4.52 1.97
C TRP A 4 -17.80 -4.83 3.49
N PRO A 5 -16.84 -4.19 4.19
CA PRO A 5 -15.97 -3.08 3.78
C PRO A 5 -14.65 -3.58 3.19
N MET A 6 -14.32 -3.11 1.99
CA MET A 6 -13.01 -3.36 1.36
C MET A 6 -11.97 -2.44 1.98
N ALA A 7 -10.77 -2.93 2.29
CA ALA A 7 -9.71 -2.10 2.85
C ALA A 7 -9.30 -0.99 1.87
N TRP A 8 -9.18 0.25 2.35
CA TRP A 8 -8.75 1.39 1.54
C TRP A 8 -7.93 2.35 2.40
N PHE A 9 -7.08 3.12 1.73
CA PHE A 9 -6.30 4.21 2.33
C PHE A 9 -6.30 5.43 1.40
N VAL A 10 -5.80 6.55 1.89
CA VAL A 10 -5.64 7.79 1.12
C VAL A 10 -4.16 8.08 1.07
N THR A 11 -3.62 8.31 -0.12
CA THR A 11 -2.20 8.69 -0.25
C THR A 11 -1.98 10.12 0.21
N ALA A 12 -0.72 10.50 0.47
CA ALA A 12 -0.33 11.89 0.72
C ALA A 12 -0.84 12.91 -0.33
N GLY A 13 -1.12 12.46 -1.56
CA GLY A 13 -1.72 13.28 -2.64
C GLY A 13 -3.24 13.41 -2.59
N GLY A 14 -3.91 12.93 -1.54
CA GLY A 14 -5.37 12.99 -1.37
C GLY A 14 -6.15 11.98 -2.22
N LYS A 15 -5.48 11.02 -2.86
CA LYS A 15 -6.14 10.03 -3.74
C LYS A 15 -6.50 8.78 -2.97
N LYS A 16 -7.73 8.29 -3.14
CA LYS A 16 -8.14 7.02 -2.53
C LYS A 16 -7.52 5.84 -3.26
N VAL A 17 -7.11 4.83 -2.51
CA VAL A 17 -6.56 3.60 -3.04
C VAL A 17 -7.22 2.44 -2.30
N LYS A 18 -7.89 1.57 -3.05
CA LYS A 18 -8.48 0.36 -2.49
C LYS A 18 -7.45 -0.77 -2.55
N VAL A 19 -7.38 -1.56 -1.50
CA VAL A 19 -6.52 -2.74 -1.43
C VAL A 19 -7.40 -3.95 -1.69
N THR A 20 -7.17 -4.62 -2.82
CA THR A 20 -7.91 -5.84 -3.17
C THR A 20 -7.20 -7.09 -2.67
N GLU A 21 -5.87 -7.05 -2.58
CA GLU A 21 -5.07 -8.15 -2.08
C GLU A 21 -3.82 -7.63 -1.37
N CYS A 22 -3.54 -8.18 -0.19
CA CYS A 22 -2.37 -7.85 0.60
C CYS A 22 -1.88 -9.06 1.38
N ARG A 23 -0.63 -8.99 1.85
CA ARG A 23 0.01 -10.01 2.67
C ARG A 23 0.66 -9.37 3.88
N VAL A 24 0.65 -10.05 5.01
CA VAL A 24 1.39 -9.62 6.21
C VAL A 24 2.90 -9.78 5.95
N ALA A 25 3.67 -8.78 6.37
CA ALA A 25 5.11 -8.74 6.34
C ALA A 25 5.63 -8.34 7.73
N ALA A 26 6.91 -8.63 8.00
CA ALA A 26 7.56 -8.14 9.22
C ALA A 26 8.04 -6.70 9.02
N SER A 27 7.90 -5.88 10.06
CA SER A 27 8.53 -4.56 10.20
C SER A 27 9.39 -4.55 11.45
N ASN A 28 10.43 -3.73 11.49
CA ASN A 28 11.31 -3.57 12.64
C ASN A 28 10.98 -2.30 13.45
N GLY A 29 9.69 -2.02 13.63
CA GLY A 29 9.21 -0.90 14.47
C GLY A 29 9.28 0.47 13.78
N GLU A 30 9.26 0.50 12.45
CA GLU A 30 9.15 1.74 11.69
C GLU A 30 7.80 2.43 11.93
N ALA A 31 7.75 3.75 11.68
CA ALA A 31 6.54 4.52 11.87
C ALA A 31 5.40 4.01 10.97
N PRO A 32 4.16 3.91 11.46
CA PRO A 32 3.01 3.46 10.67
C PRO A 32 2.83 4.32 9.41
N GLY A 33 2.59 3.67 8.27
CA GLY A 33 2.49 4.32 6.96
C GLY A 33 3.83 4.44 6.22
N THR A 34 4.95 4.08 6.83
CA THR A 34 6.27 4.17 6.18
C THR A 34 6.46 3.07 5.12
N VAL A 35 6.87 3.44 3.92
CA VAL A 35 7.22 2.51 2.85
C VAL A 35 8.57 1.88 3.18
N LEU A 36 8.57 0.57 3.47
CA LEU A 36 9.78 -0.22 3.74
C LEU A 36 10.46 -0.68 2.45
N SER A 37 9.65 -1.03 1.45
CA SER A 37 10.13 -1.46 0.13
C SER A 37 9.11 -1.09 -0.94
N THR A 38 9.57 -0.92 -2.17
CA THR A 38 8.72 -0.61 -3.33
C THR A 38 8.62 -1.78 -4.30
N LYS A 39 9.46 -2.82 -4.12
CA LYS A 39 9.52 -4.05 -4.93
C LYS A 39 9.89 -5.25 -4.04
N PRO A 40 8.91 -5.93 -3.44
CA PRO A 40 7.47 -5.62 -3.48
C PRO A 40 7.10 -4.40 -2.62
N LEU A 41 5.95 -3.77 -2.90
CA LEU A 41 5.48 -2.63 -2.10
C LEU A 41 5.09 -3.09 -0.69
N THR A 42 5.91 -2.73 0.29
CA THR A 42 5.73 -3.07 1.71
C THR A 42 5.65 -1.79 2.52
N VAL A 43 4.64 -1.70 3.38
CA VAL A 43 4.33 -0.53 4.20
C VAL A 43 4.28 -0.96 5.66
N ALA A 44 4.98 -0.24 6.54
CA ALA A 44 4.92 -0.45 7.97
C ALA A 44 3.53 -0.09 8.51
N CYS A 45 3.04 -0.90 9.43
CA CYS A 45 1.82 -0.66 10.19
C CYS A 45 2.17 -0.41 11.66
N ALA A 46 1.17 -0.14 12.50
CA ALA A 46 1.38 0.00 13.95
C ALA A 46 1.99 -1.24 14.59
N ASP A 47 1.67 -2.42 14.04
CA ASP A 47 2.27 -3.68 14.40
C ASP A 47 2.57 -4.46 13.11
N GLY A 48 3.85 -4.73 12.86
CA GLY A 48 4.31 -5.38 11.64
C GLY A 48 4.21 -4.49 10.38
N ALA A 49 4.23 -5.13 9.22
CA ALA A 49 4.07 -4.48 7.92
C ALA A 49 3.01 -5.19 7.09
N VAL A 50 2.54 -4.50 6.06
CA VAL A 50 1.68 -5.06 5.03
C VAL A 50 2.33 -4.87 3.66
N GLN A 51 2.42 -5.97 2.94
CA GLN A 51 2.80 -5.99 1.54
C GLN A 51 1.55 -5.86 0.68
N LEU A 52 1.48 -4.80 -0.12
CA LEU A 52 0.39 -4.54 -1.05
C LEU A 52 0.64 -5.33 -2.34
N LEU A 53 -0.20 -6.34 -2.60
CA LEU A 53 -0.11 -7.17 -3.80
C LEU A 53 -0.90 -6.54 -4.93
N HIS A 54 -2.19 -6.29 -4.72
CA HIS A 54 -3.07 -5.65 -5.70
C HIS A 54 -3.83 -4.48 -5.07
N VAL A 55 -3.82 -3.37 -5.81
CA VAL A 55 -4.47 -2.11 -5.43
C VAL A 55 -5.25 -1.52 -6.58
N VAL A 56 -6.27 -0.71 -6.25
CA VAL A 56 -7.10 0.01 -7.20
C VAL A 56 -7.07 1.49 -6.83
N PRO A 57 -6.21 2.29 -7.48
CA PRO A 57 -6.20 3.73 -7.30
C PRO A 57 -7.51 4.34 -7.82
N GLU A 58 -7.94 5.44 -7.22
CA GLU A 58 -9.12 6.17 -7.62
C GLU A 58 -9.09 6.56 -9.11
N GLY A 59 -10.14 6.21 -9.83
CA GLY A 59 -10.25 6.45 -11.27
C GLY A 59 -9.32 5.60 -12.15
N LYS A 60 -8.61 4.62 -11.59
CA LYS A 60 -7.74 3.69 -12.35
C LYS A 60 -8.21 2.24 -12.26
N LYS A 61 -7.70 1.42 -13.18
CA LYS A 61 -7.87 -0.03 -13.15
C LYS A 61 -7.04 -0.65 -12.01
N PRO A 62 -7.46 -1.84 -11.51
CA PRO A 62 -6.64 -2.63 -10.60
C PRO A 62 -5.23 -2.85 -11.16
N MET A 63 -4.22 -2.77 -10.31
CA MET A 63 -2.81 -2.94 -10.65
C MET A 63 -2.01 -3.50 -9.47
N ASP A 64 -0.82 -4.01 -9.76
CA ASP A 64 0.07 -4.50 -8.71
C ASP A 64 0.58 -3.37 -7.81
N GLY A 65 0.85 -3.68 -6.55
CA GLY A 65 1.43 -2.73 -5.59
C GLY A 65 2.77 -2.16 -6.07
N THR A 66 3.61 -2.97 -6.72
CA THR A 66 4.86 -2.52 -7.35
C THR A 66 4.61 -1.47 -8.45
N SER A 67 3.62 -1.71 -9.31
CA SER A 67 3.24 -0.80 -10.40
C SER A 67 2.67 0.50 -9.85
N PHE A 68 1.89 0.42 -8.77
CA PHE A 68 1.39 1.57 -8.04
C PHE A 68 2.52 2.40 -7.42
N ALA A 69 3.48 1.75 -6.73
CA ALA A 69 4.65 2.40 -6.15
C ALA A 69 5.49 3.10 -7.23
N ALA A 70 5.71 2.45 -8.37
CA ALA A 70 6.42 3.02 -9.50
C ALA A 70 5.68 4.22 -10.11
N GLY A 71 4.35 4.14 -10.24
CA GLY A 71 3.52 5.23 -10.77
C GLY A 71 3.49 6.47 -9.87
N LEU A 72 3.60 6.30 -8.55
CA LEU A 72 3.74 7.38 -7.58
C LEU A 72 5.20 7.80 -7.34
N ARG A 73 6.17 7.06 -7.89
CA ARG A 73 7.62 7.24 -7.64
C ARG A 73 7.97 7.18 -6.15
N LEU A 74 7.30 6.30 -5.41
CA LEU A 74 7.56 6.08 -3.99
C LEU A 74 9.01 5.64 -3.78
N LYS A 75 9.57 6.03 -2.64
CA LYS A 75 10.88 5.58 -2.15
C LYS A 75 10.73 4.95 -0.77
N ALA A 76 11.69 4.11 -0.40
CA ALA A 76 11.78 3.65 0.98
C ALA A 76 11.93 4.86 1.91
N GLY A 77 11.12 4.92 2.96
CA GLY A 77 11.01 6.05 3.88
C GLY A 77 9.87 7.04 3.56
N ASP A 78 9.23 6.96 2.39
CA ASP A 78 8.02 7.75 2.13
C ASP A 78 6.86 7.31 3.03
N THR A 79 5.92 8.21 3.30
CA THR A 79 4.73 7.91 4.11
C THR A 79 3.47 7.89 3.25
N LEU A 80 2.62 6.88 3.45
CA LEU A 80 1.33 6.68 2.78
C LEU A 80 0.15 7.11 3.63
#